data_AF-A0A0N4TA94-F1
#
_entry.id   AF-A0A0N4TA94-F1
#
_cell.length_a   1.000
_cell.length_b   1.000
_cell.length_c   1.000
_cell.angle_alpha   90.00
_cell.angle_beta   90.00
_cell.angle_gamma   90.00
#
_symmetry.space_group_name_H-M   'P 1'
#
loop_
_entity.id
_entity.type
_entity.pdbx_description
1 polymer ?
#
loop_
_entity_poly.entity_id
_entity_poly.type
_entity_poly.pdbx_seq_one_letter_code
_entity_poly.pdbx_strand_id
1 'polypeptide(L)'
;MLLRLRLPAGWRMVSTGAQSFKSDNLVKNLFLKKIKEYESKMAGKEGGLVDATPETHRSLEDQLHRLASKYHLENKEVVNELPVKQMETPSIESAVAVMFEGKTVDDLNKELENEIQKYTEMRRKKQAAEEEMQSHLRTVKQ
;
A
#
# COMPACT_ATOMS: atom_id res chain seq x y z
N MET A 1 -2.01 111.81 5.94
CA MET A 1 -2.92 111.01 5.10
C MET A 1 -2.38 111.06 3.68
N LEU A 2 -2.20 110.03 2.85
CA LEU A 2 -2.29 108.55 2.91
C LEU A 2 -1.14 108.01 2.00
N LEU A 3 -0.68 106.76 1.96
CA LEU A 3 -0.78 105.55 2.80
C LEU A 3 0.47 104.69 2.46
N ARG A 4 1.14 104.03 3.42
CA ARG A 4 2.17 103.02 3.11
C ARG A 4 1.55 101.62 3.09
N LEU A 5 1.38 101.03 1.90
CA LEU A 5 0.91 99.65 1.73
C LEU A 5 1.96 98.65 2.24
N ARG A 6 1.75 98.17 3.48
CA ARG A 6 2.54 97.10 4.09
C ARG A 6 1.86 95.76 3.83
N LEU A 7 2.26 95.06 2.76
CA LEU A 7 1.83 93.69 2.51
C LEU A 7 2.42 92.75 3.60
N PRO A 8 1.62 91.88 4.24
CA PRO A 8 2.13 90.91 5.20
C PRO A 8 2.82 89.74 4.46
N ALA A 9 4.15 89.68 4.56
CA ALA A 9 4.91 88.51 4.14
C ALA A 9 4.57 87.31 5.05
N GLY A 10 3.73 86.39 4.58
CA GLY A 10 3.22 85.32 5.46
C GLY A 10 2.44 84.18 4.82
N TRP A 11 2.38 84.05 3.49
CA TRP A 11 1.74 82.91 2.83
C TRP A 11 2.77 81.81 2.54
N ARG A 12 3.13 81.03 3.57
CA ARG A 12 3.91 79.80 3.38
C ARG A 12 3.01 78.76 2.71
N MET A 13 3.26 78.45 1.43
CA MET A 13 2.67 77.26 0.81
C MET A 13 3.09 76.02 1.61
N VAL A 14 2.12 75.32 2.18
CA VAL A 14 2.37 74.01 2.80
C VAL A 14 2.58 73.01 1.65
N SER A 15 3.84 72.67 1.39
CA SER A 15 4.19 71.67 0.39
C SER A 15 3.69 70.29 0.80
N THR A 16 2.60 69.86 0.17
CA THR A 16 1.99 68.53 0.34
C THR A 16 2.88 67.39 -0.17
N GLY A 17 3.89 67.69 -1.01
CA GLY A 17 4.83 66.69 -1.53
C GLY A 17 5.58 65.94 -0.42
N ALA A 18 5.89 66.59 0.71
CA ALA A 18 6.62 65.98 1.82
C ALA A 18 5.78 64.97 2.65
N GLN A 19 4.46 64.86 2.44
CA GLN A 19 3.64 63.82 3.07
C GLN A 19 3.65 62.50 2.27
N SER A 20 3.63 62.54 0.94
CA SER A 20 3.60 61.32 0.09
C SER A 20 4.83 60.43 0.34
N PHE A 21 6.02 61.03 0.43
CA PHE A 21 7.24 60.27 0.71
C PHE A 21 7.26 59.62 2.11
N LYS A 22 6.44 60.07 3.06
CA LYS A 22 6.36 59.47 4.40
C LYS A 22 5.49 58.20 4.39
N SER A 23 4.38 58.20 3.66
CA SER A 23 3.55 56.99 3.48
C SER A 23 4.29 55.91 2.68
N ASP A 24 5.00 56.28 1.61
CA ASP A 24 5.74 55.32 0.79
C ASP A 24 6.86 54.63 1.58
N ASN A 25 7.57 55.41 2.41
CA ASN A 25 8.58 54.86 3.32
C ASN A 25 7.96 54.04 4.45
N LEU A 26 6.78 54.41 4.97
CA LEU A 26 6.07 53.59 5.98
C LEU A 26 5.72 52.21 5.43
N VAL A 27 5.14 52.12 4.22
CA VAL A 27 4.78 50.84 3.59
C VAL A 27 6.04 49.99 3.32
N LYS A 28 7.11 50.60 2.77
CA LYS A 28 8.39 49.90 2.55
C LYS A 28 9.00 49.39 3.86
N ASN A 29 8.97 50.19 4.92
CA ASN A 29 9.49 49.80 6.24
C ASN A 29 8.66 48.68 6.89
N LEU A 30 7.33 48.69 6.73
CA LEU A 30 6.47 47.59 7.18
C LEU A 30 6.73 46.30 6.40
N PHE A 31 6.93 46.39 5.09
CA PHE A 31 7.28 45.24 4.25
C PHE A 31 8.65 44.65 4.62
N LEU A 32 9.68 45.49 4.75
CA LEU A 32 11.02 45.07 5.21
C LEU A 32 10.99 44.48 6.63
N LYS A 33 10.15 45.01 7.51
CA LYS A 33 9.93 44.43 8.85
C LYS A 33 9.29 43.04 8.75
N LYS A 34 8.29 42.85 7.88
CA LYS A 34 7.67 41.53 7.64
C LYS A 34 8.65 40.52 7.07
N ILE A 35 9.51 40.91 6.12
CA ILE A 35 10.60 40.04 5.62
C ILE A 35 11.46 39.55 6.79
N LYS A 36 11.97 40.46 7.63
CA LYS A 36 12.80 40.11 8.79
C LYS A 36 12.08 39.23 9.82
N GLU A 37 10.79 39.46 10.03
CA GLU A 37 9.95 38.59 10.88
C GLU A 37 9.85 37.16 10.31
N TYR A 38 9.71 36.99 8.99
CA TYR A 38 9.71 35.67 8.34
C TYR A 38 11.10 35.02 8.31
N GLU A 39 12.15 35.77 7.99
CA GLU A 39 13.55 35.29 8.07
C GLU A 39 13.86 34.76 9.47
N SER A 40 13.46 35.48 10.52
CA SER A 40 13.65 35.05 11.91
C SER A 40 12.85 33.78 12.25
N LYS A 41 11.61 33.66 11.73
CA LYS A 41 10.77 32.47 11.89
C LYS A 41 11.33 31.24 11.18
N MET A 42 11.97 31.43 10.03
CA MET A 42 12.62 30.35 9.26
C MET A 42 13.96 29.94 9.87
N ALA A 43 14.80 30.91 10.25
CA ALA A 43 16.10 30.65 10.87
C ALA A 43 16.00 30.03 12.28
N GLY A 44 14.89 30.27 12.99
CA GLY A 44 14.67 29.75 14.34
C GLY A 44 14.30 28.26 14.43
N LYS A 45 14.09 27.54 13.31
CA LYS A 45 13.72 26.12 13.32
C LYS A 45 14.34 25.33 12.16
N GLU A 46 15.39 24.56 12.47
CA GLU A 46 15.85 23.48 11.60
C GLU A 46 14.83 22.31 11.66
N GLY A 47 13.94 22.23 10.67
CA GLY A 47 13.14 21.02 10.38
C GLY A 47 11.77 20.89 11.05
N GLY A 48 11.23 21.93 11.70
CA GLY A 48 9.93 21.86 12.39
C GLY A 48 8.95 22.98 12.00
N LEU A 49 7.64 22.72 12.12
CA LEU A 49 6.59 23.71 11.84
C LEU A 49 6.71 24.91 12.79
N VAL A 50 6.70 26.12 12.24
CA VAL A 50 6.77 27.38 12.99
C VAL A 50 5.57 27.48 13.93
N ASP A 51 5.82 27.84 15.20
CA ASP A 51 4.79 28.03 16.24
C ASP A 51 3.81 26.84 16.44
N ALA A 52 4.24 25.61 16.14
CA ALA A 52 3.43 24.41 16.33
C ALA A 52 2.94 24.27 17.79
N THR A 53 1.62 24.34 17.96
CA THR A 53 0.93 24.08 19.24
C THR A 53 0.54 22.60 19.32
N PRO A 54 0.33 22.03 20.54
CA PRO A 54 -0.16 20.65 20.66
C PRO A 54 -1.49 20.42 19.94
N GLU A 55 -2.34 21.45 19.80
CA GLU A 55 -3.58 21.37 19.03
C GLU A 55 -3.34 21.23 17.52
N THR A 56 -2.32 21.89 16.96
CA THR A 56 -1.96 21.73 15.54
C THR A 56 -1.46 20.31 15.22
N HIS A 57 -0.71 19.70 16.14
CA HIS A 57 -0.30 18.29 16.01
C HIS A 57 -1.50 17.34 16.09
N ARG A 58 -2.39 17.53 17.07
CA ARG A 58 -3.62 16.74 17.20
C ARG A 58 -4.54 16.84 15.98
N SER A 59 -4.72 18.05 15.44
CA SER A 59 -5.49 18.26 14.21
C SER A 59 -4.88 17.57 12.99
N LEU A 60 -3.54 17.52 12.90
CA LEU A 60 -2.84 16.77 11.86
C LEU A 60 -3.05 15.25 12.02
N GLU A 61 -2.91 14.72 13.24
CA GLU A 61 -3.15 13.31 13.55
C GLU A 61 -4.60 12.88 13.25
N ASP A 62 -5.59 13.69 13.66
CA ASP A 62 -7.01 13.45 13.36
C ASP A 62 -7.28 13.42 11.83
N GLN A 63 -6.61 14.28 11.06
CA GLN A 63 -6.72 14.31 9.59
C GLN A 63 -6.04 13.10 8.94
N LEU A 64 -4.85 12.73 9.40
CA LEU A 64 -4.13 11.54 8.93
C LEU A 64 -4.90 10.26 9.24
N HIS A 65 -5.51 10.16 10.42
CA HIS A 65 -6.34 9.01 10.78
C HIS A 65 -7.58 8.89 9.88
N ARG A 66 -8.31 9.99 9.63
CA ARG A 66 -9.43 10.02 8.68
C ARG A 66 -9.04 9.57 7.27
N LEU A 67 -7.85 9.97 6.80
CA LEU A 67 -7.32 9.53 5.52
C LEU A 67 -6.99 8.03 5.52
N ALA A 68 -6.28 7.55 6.54
CA ALA A 68 -5.95 6.13 6.68
C ALA A 68 -7.22 5.25 6.69
N SER A 69 -8.23 5.62 7.48
CA SER A 69 -9.52 4.90 7.55
C SER A 69 -10.28 4.93 6.21
N LYS A 70 -10.26 6.06 5.48
CA LYS A 70 -10.99 6.19 4.21
C LYS A 70 -10.41 5.32 3.08
N TYR A 71 -9.08 5.16 3.08
CA TYR A 71 -8.37 4.45 2.00
C TYR A 71 -7.90 3.05 2.42
N HIS A 72 -8.30 2.56 3.60
CA HIS A 72 -7.86 1.29 4.19
C HIS A 72 -6.32 1.14 4.20
N LEU A 73 -5.62 2.25 4.44
CA LEU A 73 -4.16 2.32 4.51
C LEU A 73 -3.70 1.91 5.91
N GLU A 74 -3.92 0.64 6.25
CA GLU A 74 -3.62 0.09 7.59
C GLU A 74 -2.12 0.10 7.91
N ASN A 75 -1.27 0.10 6.89
CA ASN A 75 0.18 0.21 7.03
C ASN A 75 0.77 1.30 6.13
N LYS A 76 1.83 1.95 6.65
CA LYS A 76 2.60 3.01 5.96
C LYS A 76 3.21 2.53 4.63
N GLU A 77 3.38 1.22 4.48
CA GLU A 77 3.89 0.55 3.29
C GLU A 77 2.87 0.53 2.14
N VAL A 78 1.56 0.43 2.43
CA VAL A 78 0.48 0.47 1.43
C VAL A 78 0.36 1.85 0.75
N VAL A 79 0.92 2.90 1.37
CA VAL A 79 1.02 4.24 0.77
C VAL A 79 2.10 4.31 -0.31
N ASN A 80 3.15 3.50 -0.17
CA ASN A 80 4.31 3.49 -1.08
C ASN A 80 4.21 2.38 -2.13
N GLU A 81 3.54 1.27 -1.82
CA GLU A 81 3.43 0.10 -2.68
C GLU A 81 1.97 -0.26 -2.97
N LEU A 82 1.62 -0.36 -4.26
CA LEU A 82 0.29 -0.78 -4.69
C LEU A 82 0.07 -2.28 -4.37
N PRO A 83 -1.11 -2.69 -3.88
CA PRO A 83 -1.42 -4.08 -3.58
C PRO A 83 -1.69 -4.91 -4.85
N VAL A 84 -0.64 -5.20 -5.63
CA VAL A 84 -0.70 -6.00 -6.87
C VAL A 84 -1.08 -7.47 -6.62
N LYS A 85 -1.02 -7.95 -5.37
CA LYS A 85 -1.14 -9.36 -4.99
C LYS A 85 -2.57 -9.93 -4.94
N GLN A 86 -3.61 -9.12 -5.14
CA GLN A 86 -5.02 -9.58 -5.08
C GLN A 86 -5.60 -10.01 -6.44
N MET A 87 -4.76 -10.31 -7.43
CA MET A 87 -5.22 -10.95 -8.66
C MET A 87 -5.38 -12.45 -8.41
N GLU A 88 -6.58 -12.87 -8.07
CA GLU A 88 -6.94 -14.29 -7.95
C GLU A 88 -6.64 -15.00 -9.28
N THR A 89 -5.66 -15.89 -9.27
CA THR A 89 -5.36 -16.74 -10.43
C THR A 89 -6.51 -17.72 -10.62
N PRO A 90 -7.20 -17.73 -11.78
CA PRO A 90 -8.33 -18.63 -11.99
C PRO A 90 -7.89 -20.08 -11.82
N SER A 91 -8.62 -20.84 -11.00
CA SER A 91 -8.40 -22.28 -10.84
C SER A 91 -8.80 -22.99 -12.13
N ILE A 92 -7.82 -23.36 -12.95
CA ILE A 92 -8.04 -24.12 -14.18
C ILE A 92 -7.98 -25.60 -13.81
N GLU A 93 -9.13 -26.18 -13.51
CA GLU A 93 -9.28 -27.63 -13.36
C GLU A 93 -9.09 -28.30 -14.72
N SER A 94 -7.98 -29.02 -14.88
CA SER A 94 -7.72 -29.78 -16.10
C SER A 94 -8.71 -30.93 -16.22
N ALA A 95 -9.38 -31.06 -17.37
CA ALA A 95 -10.30 -32.15 -17.66
C ALA A 95 -9.66 -33.54 -17.45
N VAL A 96 -8.33 -33.65 -17.58
CA VAL A 96 -7.58 -34.87 -17.30
C VAL A 96 -7.67 -35.28 -15.83
N ALA A 97 -7.62 -34.33 -14.89
CA ALA A 97 -7.77 -34.60 -13.46
C ALA A 97 -9.18 -35.09 -13.10
N VAL A 98 -10.21 -34.56 -13.79
CA VAL A 98 -11.60 -35.01 -13.67
C VAL A 98 -11.77 -36.43 -14.25
N MET A 99 -11.18 -36.72 -15.41
CA MET A 99 -11.27 -38.04 -16.05
C MET A 99 -10.57 -39.17 -15.29
N PHE A 100 -9.59 -38.87 -14.44
CA PHE A 100 -8.94 -39.84 -13.56
C PHE A 100 -9.52 -39.89 -12.13
N GLU A 101 -10.68 -39.27 -11.88
CA GLU A 101 -11.35 -39.24 -10.56
C GLU A 101 -10.45 -38.72 -9.41
N GLY A 102 -9.43 -37.91 -9.73
CA GLY A 102 -8.40 -37.49 -8.78
C GLY A 102 -7.38 -38.57 -8.37
N LYS A 103 -7.44 -39.80 -8.91
CA LYS A 103 -6.38 -40.81 -8.76
C LYS A 103 -5.14 -40.38 -9.53
N THR A 104 -3.96 -40.53 -8.93
CA THR A 104 -2.69 -40.28 -9.63
C THR A 104 -2.28 -41.50 -10.46
N VAL A 105 -1.40 -41.30 -11.44
CA VAL A 105 -0.83 -42.40 -12.25
C VAL A 105 -0.11 -43.42 -11.35
N ASP A 106 0.51 -42.96 -10.25
CA ASP A 106 1.18 -43.82 -9.27
C ASP A 106 0.22 -44.71 -8.48
N ASP A 107 -1.03 -44.28 -8.27
CA ASP A 107 -2.04 -45.09 -7.60
C ASP A 107 -2.59 -46.18 -8.52
N LEU A 108 -2.78 -45.86 -9.81
CA LEU A 108 -3.15 -46.84 -10.84
C LEU A 108 -2.05 -47.90 -11.04
N ASN A 109 -0.77 -47.50 -10.99
CA ASN A 109 0.36 -48.43 -11.06
C ASN A 109 0.37 -49.42 -9.87
N LYS A 110 0.13 -48.94 -8.65
CA LYS A 110 0.01 -49.81 -7.45
C LYS A 110 -1.21 -50.73 -7.55
N GLU A 111 -2.35 -50.25 -8.06
CA GLU A 111 -3.55 -51.06 -8.27
C GLU A 111 -3.26 -52.22 -9.24
N LEU A 112 -2.59 -51.93 -10.35
CA LEU A 112 -2.16 -52.93 -11.34
C LEU A 112 -1.16 -53.97 -10.79
N GLU A 113 -0.15 -53.55 -10.00
CA GLU A 113 0.79 -54.48 -9.36
C GLU A 113 0.07 -55.46 -8.42
N ASN A 114 -0.91 -54.98 -7.65
CA ASN A 114 -1.72 -55.80 -6.76
C ASN A 114 -2.59 -56.81 -7.53
N GLU A 115 -3.13 -56.43 -8.69
CA GLU A 115 -3.88 -57.36 -9.56
C GLU A 115 -2.98 -58.46 -10.15
N ILE A 116 -1.78 -58.09 -10.62
CA ILE A 116 -0.78 -59.05 -11.13
C ILE A 116 -0.41 -60.06 -10.03
N GLN A 117 -0.16 -59.60 -8.80
CA GLN A 117 0.13 -60.48 -7.67
C GLN A 117 -1.03 -61.46 -7.41
N LYS A 118 -2.27 -60.96 -7.25
CA LYS A 118 -3.47 -61.79 -7.06
C LYS A 118 -3.66 -62.82 -8.18
N TYR A 119 -3.44 -62.43 -9.43
CA TYR A 119 -3.56 -63.33 -10.58
C TYR A 119 -2.49 -64.44 -10.58
N THR A 120 -1.23 -64.09 -10.28
CA THR A 120 -0.15 -65.09 -10.19
C THR A 120 -0.34 -66.06 -9.03
N GLU A 121 -0.83 -65.58 -7.88
CA GLU A 121 -1.21 -66.45 -6.76
C GLU A 121 -2.37 -67.38 -7.09
N MET A 122 -3.43 -66.87 -7.72
CA MET A 122 -4.57 -67.67 -8.17
C MET A 122 -4.11 -68.78 -9.12
N ARG A 123 -3.24 -68.45 -10.08
CA ARG A 123 -2.67 -69.42 -11.02
C ARG A 123 -1.87 -70.51 -10.30
N ARG A 124 -1.00 -70.13 -9.35
CA ARG A 124 -0.23 -71.08 -8.53
C ARG A 124 -1.13 -72.00 -7.70
N LYS A 125 -2.14 -71.44 -7.03
CA LYS A 125 -3.12 -72.21 -6.23
C LYS A 125 -3.90 -73.20 -7.11
N LYS A 126 -4.29 -72.79 -8.33
CA LYS A 126 -4.94 -73.68 -9.29
C LYS A 126 -4.02 -74.81 -9.77
N GLN A 127 -2.76 -74.52 -10.08
CA GLN A 127 -1.77 -75.53 -10.48
C GLN A 127 -1.51 -76.54 -9.36
N ALA A 128 -1.33 -76.07 -8.11
CA ALA A 128 -1.16 -76.95 -6.95
C ALA A 128 -2.38 -77.87 -6.74
N ALA A 129 -3.60 -77.33 -6.83
CA ALA A 129 -4.82 -78.14 -6.70
C ALA A 129 -4.97 -79.19 -7.83
N GLU A 130 -4.57 -78.86 -9.06
CA GLU A 130 -4.54 -79.81 -10.18
C GLU A 130 -3.48 -80.91 -9.99
N GLU A 131 -2.31 -80.58 -9.44
CA GLU A 131 -1.25 -81.54 -9.08
C GLU A 131 -1.68 -82.46 -7.93
N GLU A 132 -2.30 -81.92 -6.88
CA GLU A 132 -2.89 -82.68 -5.77
C GLU A 132 -3.96 -83.65 -6.29
N MET A 133 -4.91 -83.19 -7.10
CA MET A 133 -5.91 -84.05 -7.75
C MET A 133 -5.27 -85.14 -8.61
N GLN A 134 -4.25 -84.81 -9.40
CA GLN A 134 -3.53 -85.81 -10.21
C GLN A 134 -2.82 -86.85 -9.35
N SER A 135 -2.20 -86.46 -8.24
CA SER A 135 -1.57 -87.39 -7.31
C SER A 135 -2.60 -88.33 -6.66
N HIS A 136 -3.74 -87.80 -6.22
CA HIS A 136 -4.82 -88.57 -5.64
C HIS A 136 -5.44 -89.58 -6.64
N LEU A 137 -5.63 -89.15 -7.90
CA LEU A 137 -6.10 -90.03 -8.98
C LEU A 137 -5.08 -91.13 -9.35
N ARG A 138 -3.78 -90.93 -9.09
CA ARG A 138 -2.76 -91.97 -9.26
C ARG A 138 -2.80 -92.98 -8.11
N THR A 139 -2.98 -92.53 -6.86
CA THR A 139 -3.07 -93.43 -5.70
C THR A 139 -4.33 -94.28 -5.66
N VAL A 140 -5.45 -93.79 -6.21
CA VAL A 140 -6.73 -94.55 -6.27
C VAL A 140 -6.75 -95.59 -7.41
N LYS A 141 -5.75 -95.58 -8.31
CA LYS A 141 -5.64 -96.52 -9.44
C LYS A 141 -4.61 -97.64 -9.25
N GLN A 142 -4.01 -97.74 -8.07
CA GLN A 142 -3.13 -98.83 -7.65
C GLN A 142 -3.86 -99.76 -6.68
#